data_AF-A0A7X8EWG0-F1
#
_entry.id   AF-A0A7X8EWG0-F1
#
_cell.length_a   1.000
_cell.length_b   1.000
_cell.length_c   1.000
_cell.angle_alpha   90.00
_cell.angle_beta   90.00
_cell.angle_gamma   90.00
#
_symmetry.space_group_name_H-M   'P 1'
#
loop_
_entity.id
_entity.type
_entity.pdbx_description
1 polymer ?
#
loop_
_entity_poly.entity_id
_entity_poly.type
_entity_poly.pdbx_seq_one_letter_code
_entity_poly.pdbx_strand_id
1 'polypeptide(L)' 'KPQSLIRHVKDRPGHDRRYAIDSSRIMTELGWKPSVSFEEGIARTIDWYLSHSEWLNHVVSGHYQSYYEKMYAGR' A
#
# COMPACT_ATOMS: atom_id res chain seq x y z
N LYS A 1 17.06 6.09 -3.36
CA LYS A 1 16.44 6.70 -4.57
C LYS A 1 16.34 8.21 -4.35
N PRO A 2 16.39 9.05 -5.39
CA PRO A 2 16.39 10.50 -5.20
C PRO A 2 15.02 11.00 -4.72
N GLN A 3 15.02 12.05 -3.89
CA GLN A 3 13.80 12.69 -3.39
C GLN A 3 12.93 13.26 -4.52
N SER A 4 13.52 13.51 -5.69
CA SER A 4 12.83 13.95 -6.91
C SER A 4 11.74 13.01 -7.41
N LEU A 5 11.69 11.76 -6.92
CA LEU A 5 10.59 10.83 -7.22
C LEU A 5 9.32 11.07 -6.38
N ILE A 6 9.38 11.96 -5.37
CA ILE A 6 8.27 12.24 -4.46
C ILE A 6 7.62 13.57 -4.83
N ARG A 7 6.30 13.58 -5.00
CA ARG A 7 5.50 14.78 -5.24
C ARG A 7 4.41 14.90 -4.17
N HIS A 8 4.35 16.04 -3.48
CA HIS A 8 3.25 16.36 -2.59
C HIS A 8 2.04 16.81 -3.42
N VAL A 9 0.86 16.29 -3.09
CA VAL A 9 -0.43 16.62 -3.72
C VAL A 9 -1.43 17.03 -2.64
N LYS A 10 -2.58 17.59 -3.05
CA LYS A 10 -3.65 17.95 -2.11
C LYS A 10 -4.10 16.73 -1.30
N ASP A 11 -4.16 16.92 0.02
CA ASP A 11 -4.56 15.90 0.99
C ASP A 11 -6.02 15.43 0.79
N ARG A 12 -6.34 14.24 1.29
CA ARG A 12 -7.67 13.64 1.21
C ARG A 12 -8.64 14.35 2.18
N PRO A 13 -9.85 14.72 1.74
CA PRO A 13 -10.91 15.14 2.67
C PRO A 13 -11.22 14.04 3.71
N GLY A 14 -11.15 14.38 4.99
CA GLY A 14 -11.38 13.43 6.08
C GLY A 14 -10.25 12.41 6.27
N HIS A 15 -9.00 12.81 6.07
CA HIS A 15 -7.85 11.95 6.34
C HIS A 15 -7.60 11.82 7.85
N ASP A 16 -8.04 10.69 8.44
CA ASP A 16 -7.65 10.32 9.80
C ASP A 16 -6.12 10.13 9.85
N ARG A 17 -5.45 10.86 10.74
CA ARG A 17 -3.98 10.95 10.74
C ARG A 17 -3.28 9.77 11.40
N ARG A 18 -4.01 8.98 12.19
CA ARG A 18 -3.41 7.90 12.98
C ARG A 18 -4.38 6.76 13.20
N TYR A 19 -3.97 5.59 12.76
CA TYR A 19 -4.54 4.32 13.18
C TYR A 19 -3.49 3.54 13.98
N ALA A 20 -3.92 2.91 15.07
CA ALA A 20 -3.08 2.03 15.87
C ALA A 20 -3.98 0.96 16.48
N ILE A 21 -3.52 -0.29 16.44
CA ILE A 21 -4.24 -1.45 16.98
C ILE A 21 -3.40 -2.06 18.10
N ASP A 22 -4.05 -2.31 19.23
CA ASP A 22 -3.52 -3.19 20.26
C ASP A 22 -3.96 -4.63 19.96
N SER A 23 -2.98 -5.51 19.69
CA SER A 23 -3.22 -6.92 19.37
C SER A 23 -2.92 -7.86 20.56
N SER A 24 -2.74 -7.33 21.77
CA SER A 24 -2.36 -8.11 22.95
C SER A 24 -3.33 -9.25 23.26
N ARG A 25 -4.64 -9.06 23.01
CA ARG A 25 -5.66 -10.08 23.28
C ARG A 25 -5.47 -11.33 22.42
N ILE A 26 -5.36 -11.17 21.09
CA ILE A 26 -5.18 -12.31 20.18
C ILE A 26 -3.83 -13.00 20.39
N MET A 27 -2.80 -12.24 20.76
CA MET A 27 -1.48 -12.78 21.07
C MET A 27 -1.49 -13.62 22.35
N THR A 28 -2.19 -13.17 23.38
CA THR A 28 -2.25 -13.87 24.68
C THR A 28 -3.21 -15.06 24.65
N GLU A 29 -4.42 -14.87 24.12
CA GLU A 29 -5.47 -15.88 24.21
C GLU A 29 -5.33 -16.97 23.14
N LEU A 30 -4.83 -16.63 21.95
CA LEU A 30 -4.72 -17.55 20.82
C LEU A 30 -3.27 -17.87 20.44
N GLY A 31 -2.29 -17.28 21.13
CA GLY A 31 -0.87 -17.50 20.84
C GLY A 31 -0.42 -16.96 19.47
N TRP A 32 -1.27 -16.15 18.81
CA TRP A 32 -0.93 -15.57 17.51
C TRP A 32 0.25 -14.61 17.65
N LYS A 33 1.11 -14.59 16.64
CA LYS A 33 2.15 -13.58 16.50
C LYS A 33 2.37 -13.27 15.03
N PRO A 34 2.72 -12.03 14.66
CA PRO A 34 3.15 -11.73 13.30
C PRO A 34 4.33 -12.65 12.93
N SER A 35 4.23 -13.28 11.76
CA SER A 35 5.30 -14.12 11.22
C SER A 35 6.31 -13.34 10.38
N VAL A 36 6.00 -12.06 10.09
CA VAL A 36 6.75 -11.20 9.16
C VAL A 36 6.82 -9.79 9.74
N SER A 37 8.02 -9.19 9.73
CA SER A 37 8.19 -7.77 10.11
C SER A 37 7.77 -6.84 8.96
N PHE A 38 7.65 -5.55 9.22
CA PHE A 38 7.33 -4.59 8.15
C PHE A 38 8.41 -4.58 7.05
N GLU A 39 9.69 -4.56 7.45
CA GLU A 39 10.85 -4.51 6.56
C GLU A 39 10.92 -5.74 5.65
N GLU A 40 10.68 -6.92 6.21
CA GLU A 40 10.64 -8.15 5.45
C GLU A 40 9.42 -8.20 4.51
N GLY A 41 8.25 -7.80 5.02
CA GLY A 41 7.00 -7.79 4.25
C GLY A 41 7.06 -6.83 3.07
N ILE A 42 7.59 -5.62 3.24
CA ILE A 42 7.69 -4.63 2.16
C ILE A 42 8.70 -5.05 1.09
N ALA A 43 9.83 -5.66 1.48
CA ALA A 43 10.81 -6.19 0.53
C ALA A 43 10.19 -7.30 -0.33
N ARG A 44 9.57 -8.30 0.30
CA ARG A 44 8.88 -9.40 -0.41
C ARG A 44 7.75 -8.88 -1.30
N THR A 45 7.02 -7.85 -0.87
CA THR A 45 5.96 -7.24 -1.67
C THR A 45 6.54 -6.61 -2.94
N ILE A 46 7.63 -5.84 -2.83
CA ILE A 46 8.30 -5.24 -3.99
C ILE A 46 8.75 -6.33 -4.98
N ASP A 47 9.43 -7.37 -4.49
CA ASP A 47 9.89 -8.49 -5.32
C ASP A 47 8.74 -9.21 -6.01
N TRP A 48 7.61 -9.37 -5.32
CA TRP A 48 6.40 -9.97 -5.89
C TRP A 48 5.86 -9.12 -7.05
N TYR A 49 5.71 -7.80 -6.88
CA TYR A 49 5.24 -6.93 -7.96
C TYR A 49 6.18 -6.92 -9.17
N LEU A 50 7.50 -6.96 -8.95
CA LEU A 50 8.49 -7.01 -10.03
C LEU A 50 8.45 -8.34 -10.80
N SER A 51 8.14 -9.45 -10.12
CA SER A 51 8.04 -10.77 -10.74
C SER A 51 6.68 -11.08 -11.38
N HIS A 52 5.66 -10.27 -11.13
CA HIS A 52 4.27 -10.51 -11.59
C HIS A 52 3.75 -9.39 -12.50
N SER A 53 4.56 -8.98 -13.49
CA SER A 53 4.23 -7.88 -14.41
C SER A 53 3.01 -8.16 -15.29
N GLU A 54 2.80 -9.40 -15.72
CA GLU A 54 1.60 -9.79 -16.49
C GLU A 54 0.32 -9.59 -15.68
N TRP A 55 0.33 -10.06 -14.42
CA TRP A 55 -0.78 -9.84 -13.49
C TRP A 55 -1.02 -8.35 -13.28
N LEU A 56 0.05 -7.58 -13.08
CA LEU A 56 -0.04 -6.13 -12.88
C LEU A 56 -0.70 -5.45 -14.09
N ASN A 57 -0.27 -5.78 -15.30
CA ASN A 57 -0.81 -5.21 -16.54
C ASN A 57 -2.31 -5.48 -16.70
N HIS A 58 -2.78 -6.65 -16.30
CA HIS A 58 -4.21 -6.97 -16.33
C HIS A 58 -5.01 -6.09 -15.35
N VAL A 59 -4.52 -5.89 -14.13
CA VAL A 59 -5.30 -5.15 -13.10
C VAL A 59 -5.23 -3.63 -13.23
N VAL A 60 -4.19 -3.06 -13.85
CA VAL A 60 -4.03 -1.59 -14.00
C VAL A 60 -4.63 -1.03 -15.29
N SER A 61 -5.35 -1.85 -16.06
CA SER A 61 -5.94 -1.44 -17.33
C SER A 61 -7.39 -0.93 -17.19
N GLY A 62 -7.90 -0.30 -18.25
CA GLY A 62 -9.32 0.07 -18.39
C GLY A 62 -9.83 0.96 -17.25
N HIS A 63 -10.77 0.44 -16.47
CA HIS A 63 -11.40 1.18 -15.37
C HIS A 63 -10.42 1.71 -14.32
N TYR A 64 -9.31 1.00 -14.07
CA TYR A 64 -8.29 1.48 -13.14
C TYR A 64 -7.64 2.77 -13.65
N GLN A 65 -7.28 2.81 -14.94
CA GLN A 65 -6.68 3.99 -15.56
C GLN A 65 -7.66 5.17 -15.55
N SER A 66 -8.93 4.95 -15.92
CA SER A 66 -9.96 6.01 -15.89
C SER A 66 -10.20 6.56 -14.48
N TYR A 67 -10.17 5.69 -13.46
CA TYR A 67 -10.23 6.12 -12.06
C TYR A 67 -9.02 6.98 -11.69
N TYR A 68 -7.82 6.55 -12.06
CA TYR A 68 -6.58 7.26 -11.75
C TYR A 68 -6.57 8.66 -12.36
N GLU A 69 -6.97 8.80 -13.62
CA GLU A 69 -7.11 10.08 -14.31
C GLU A 69 -8.10 10.99 -13.58
N LYS A 70 -9.30 10.48 -13.26
CA LYS A 70 -10.33 11.25 -12.54
C LYS A 70 -9.85 11.74 -11.18
N MET A 71 -9.07 10.94 -10.47
CA MET A 71 -8.64 11.25 -9.10
C MET A 71 -7.41 12.16 -9.04
N TYR A 72 -6.49 12.05 -10.02
CA TYR A 72 -5.16 12.64 -9.92
C TYR A 72 -4.75 13.58 -11.07
N ALA A 73 -5.40 13.58 -12.24
CA ALA A 73 -4.93 14.39 -13.39
C ALA A 73 -4.89 15.91 -13.12
N GLY A 74 -5.77 16.41 -12.24
CA GLY A 74 -5.82 17.81 -11.81
C GLY A 74 -5.19 18.10 -10.44
N ARG A 75 -4.41 17.17 -9.89
CA ARG A 75 -3.70 17.32 -8.61
C ARG A 75 -2.20 17.52 -8.79
#